data_AF-T0RSE9-F1
#
_entry.id   AF-T0RSE9-F1
#
_cell.length_a   1.000
_cell.length_b   1.000
_cell.length_c   1.000
_cell.angle_alpha   90.00
_cell.angle_beta   90.00
_cell.angle_gamma   90.00
#
_symmetry.space_group_name_H-M   'P 1'
#
loop_
_entity.id
_entity.type
_entity.pdbx_description
1 polymer ?
#
loop_
_entity_poly.entity_id
_entity_poly.type
_entity_poly.pdbx_seq_one_letter_code
_entity_poly.pdbx_strand_id
1 'polypeptide(L)'
;MFKSVLSYLQISALGMFGILLFAYLMLPSLENLKGKCFYYSSQGFSRELKQGRLFFFKVDSNDILRYHVDYYEINFSKDKLITKLTKKKSGTLSYLFQRQGHEEFQCPRELGEEIKL
;
A
#
# COMPACT_ATOMS: atom_id res chain seq x y z
N MET A 1 -33.58 24.43 -37.15
CA MET A 1 -32.52 24.86 -36.21
C MET A 1 -32.48 24.05 -34.90
N PHE A 2 -33.62 23.68 -34.29
CA PHE A 2 -33.67 22.89 -33.03
C PHE A 2 -32.96 21.52 -33.06
N LYS A 3 -33.00 20.79 -34.20
CA LYS A 3 -32.31 19.49 -34.33
C LYS A 3 -30.79 19.59 -34.14
N SER A 4 -30.18 20.70 -34.57
CA SER A 4 -28.73 20.90 -34.47
C SER A 4 -28.30 21.05 -33.00
N VAL A 5 -29.05 21.84 -32.21
CA VAL A 5 -28.77 22.07 -30.79
C VAL A 5 -28.90 20.77 -29.97
N LEU A 6 -29.91 19.94 -30.30
CA LEU A 6 -30.10 18.64 -29.65
C LEU A 6 -28.95 17.67 -29.96
N SER A 7 -28.46 17.66 -31.21
CA SER A 7 -27.28 16.89 -31.61
C SER A 7 -26.01 17.36 -30.89
N TYR A 8 -25.80 18.67 -30.72
CA TYR A 8 -24.66 19.19 -29.96
C TYR A 8 -24.69 18.76 -28.49
N LEU A 9 -25.86 18.84 -27.83
CA LEU A 9 -26.04 18.37 -26.46
C LEU A 9 -25.71 16.87 -26.29
N GLN A 10 -26.11 16.04 -27.25
CA GLN A 10 -25.80 14.60 -27.23
C GLN A 10 -24.31 14.33 -27.40
N ILE A 11 -23.63 15.04 -28.31
CA ILE A 11 -22.19 14.90 -28.53
C ILE A 11 -21.40 15.38 -27.31
N SER A 12 -21.83 16.49 -26.69
CA SER A 12 -21.23 16.99 -25.44
C SER A 12 -21.41 16.00 -24.29
N ALA A 13 -22.59 15.40 -24.15
CA ALA A 13 -22.85 14.37 -23.14
C ALA A 13 -22.02 13.10 -23.38
N LEU A 14 -21.91 12.63 -24.62
CA LEU A 14 -21.06 11.50 -25.00
C LEU A 14 -19.58 11.77 -24.75
N GLY A 15 -19.10 12.98 -25.07
CA GLY A 15 -17.73 13.40 -24.80
C GLY A 15 -17.43 13.46 -23.30
N MET A 16 -18.34 14.01 -22.51
CA MET A 16 -18.21 14.06 -21.04
C MET A 16 -18.23 12.66 -20.42
N PHE A 17 -19.07 11.76 -20.95
CA PHE A 17 -19.10 10.35 -20.53
C PHE A 17 -17.79 9.63 -20.87
N GLY A 18 -17.22 9.89 -22.05
CA GLY A 18 -15.91 9.36 -22.44
C GLY A 18 -14.77 9.82 -21.52
N ILE A 19 -14.76 11.09 -21.13
CA ILE A 19 -13.77 11.64 -20.18
C ILE A 19 -13.94 11.02 -18.79
N LEU A 20 -15.17 10.88 -18.31
CA LEU A 20 -15.46 10.25 -17.02
C LEU A 20 -15.06 8.76 -17.00
N LEU A 21 -15.34 8.03 -18.08
CA LEU A 21 -14.94 6.64 -18.22
C LEU A 21 -13.42 6.49 -18.27
N PHE A 22 -12.72 7.38 -18.99
CA PHE A 22 -11.27 7.39 -19.04
C PHE A 22 -10.65 7.73 -17.68
N ALA A 23 -11.20 8.70 -16.96
CA ALA A 23 -10.78 9.02 -15.59
C ALA A 23 -11.04 7.85 -14.63
N TYR A 24 -12.16 7.14 -14.78
CA TYR A 24 -12.49 5.95 -13.99
C TYR A 24 -11.56 4.77 -14.29
N LEU A 25 -11.20 4.54 -15.56
CA LEU A 25 -10.28 3.48 -15.96
C LEU A 25 -8.82 3.81 -15.62
N MET A 26 -8.45 5.09 -15.62
CA MET A 26 -7.11 5.57 -15.24
C MET A 26 -6.96 5.78 -13.73
N LEU A 27 -8.04 5.78 -12.96
CA LEU A 27 -7.97 5.66 -11.51
C LEU A 27 -7.35 4.29 -11.23
N PRO A 28 -6.16 4.23 -10.61
CA PRO A 28 -5.60 2.95 -10.23
C PRO A 28 -6.67 2.25 -9.40
N SER A 29 -7.07 1.04 -9.82
CA SER A 29 -7.91 0.15 -9.02
C SER A 29 -7.29 0.15 -7.62
N LEU A 30 -7.92 0.87 -6.69
CA LEU A 30 -7.42 1.08 -5.35
C LEU A 30 -7.49 -0.27 -4.66
N GLU A 31 -6.45 -1.08 -4.83
CA GLU A 31 -6.36 -2.35 -4.15
C GLU A 31 -6.46 -2.08 -2.65
N ASN A 32 -7.40 -2.75 -2.00
CA ASN A 32 -7.59 -2.58 -0.57
C ASN A 32 -6.41 -3.25 0.16
N LEU A 33 -5.37 -2.46 0.43
CA LEU A 33 -4.18 -2.93 1.15
C LEU A 33 -4.31 -2.77 2.66
N LYS A 34 -5.46 -2.27 3.14
CA LYS A 34 -5.68 -2.02 4.55
C LYS A 34 -5.43 -3.27 5.38
N GLY A 35 -4.59 -3.13 6.39
CA GLY A 35 -4.20 -4.19 7.30
C GLY A 35 -3.06 -5.09 6.80
N LYS A 36 -2.58 -4.93 5.57
CA LYS A 36 -1.46 -5.69 5.03
C LYS A 36 -0.13 -5.15 5.51
N CYS A 37 0.84 -6.04 5.68
CA CYS A 37 2.21 -5.71 6.07
C CYS A 37 3.17 -6.00 4.93
N PHE A 38 4.15 -5.12 4.77
CA PHE A 38 5.15 -5.19 3.71
C PHE A 38 6.53 -4.92 4.29
N TYR A 39 7.52 -5.66 3.81
CA TYR A 39 8.91 -5.40 4.20
C TYR A 39 9.38 -4.07 3.67
N TYR A 40 10.20 -3.38 4.46
CA TYR A 40 10.93 -2.23 3.98
C TYR A 40 12.19 -2.72 3.26
N SER A 41 12.20 -2.73 1.91
CA SER A 41 13.44 -3.01 1.16
C SER A 41 14.41 -1.85 1.31
N SER A 42 15.19 -1.86 2.39
CA SER A 42 16.54 -1.34 2.34
C SER A 42 17.38 -2.39 1.59
N GLN A 43 18.41 -1.99 0.85
CA GLN A 43 19.39 -2.92 0.24
C GLN A 43 20.17 -3.77 1.29
N GLY A 44 19.72 -3.78 2.55
CA GLY A 44 20.22 -4.57 3.67
C GLY A 44 19.24 -5.58 4.25
N PHE A 45 18.10 -5.89 3.60
CA PHE A 45 17.09 -6.82 4.11
C PHE A 45 17.68 -8.15 4.66
N SER A 46 18.52 -8.83 3.88
CA SER A 46 19.19 -10.07 4.30
C SER A 46 20.17 -9.87 5.45
N ARG A 47 20.74 -8.68 5.60
CA ARG A 47 21.66 -8.35 6.70
C ARG A 47 20.90 -8.08 7.99
N GLU A 48 19.79 -7.34 7.91
CA GLU A 48 18.90 -7.07 9.04
C GLU A 48 18.33 -8.37 9.58
N LEU A 49 17.85 -9.26 8.69
CA LEU A 49 17.35 -10.59 9.06
C LEU A 49 18.39 -11.41 9.82
N LYS A 50 19.65 -11.43 9.36
CA LYS A 50 20.75 -12.12 10.05
C LYS A 50 21.07 -11.54 11.43
N GLN A 51 20.76 -10.27 11.65
CA GLN A 51 20.98 -9.58 12.94
C GLN A 51 19.80 -9.74 13.90
N GLY A 52 18.77 -10.51 13.54
CA GLY A 52 17.60 -10.67 14.38
C GLY A 52 16.71 -9.43 14.40
N ARG A 53 16.78 -8.58 13.36
CA ARG A 53 15.99 -7.35 13.25
C ARG A 53 15.29 -7.27 11.91
N LEU A 54 14.08 -6.73 11.89
CA LEU A 54 13.30 -6.56 10.68
C LEU A 54 12.54 -5.24 10.72
N PHE A 55 12.54 -4.51 9.62
CA PHE A 55 11.73 -3.31 9.45
C PHE A 55 10.61 -3.58 8.46
N PHE A 56 9.41 -3.20 8.85
CA PHE A 56 8.23 -3.34 8.01
C PHE A 56 7.30 -2.14 8.16
N PHE A 57 6.35 -2.03 7.25
CA PHE A 57 5.24 -1.11 7.41
C PHE A 57 3.91 -1.83 7.27
N LYS A 58 2.94 -1.39 8.04
CA LYS A 58 1.55 -1.83 7.96
C LYS A 58 0.73 -0.72 7.33
N VAL A 59 -0.10 -1.05 6.35
CA VAL A 59 -1.06 -0.11 5.78
C VAL A 59 -2.26 0.00 6.72
N ASP A 60 -2.50 1.19 7.25
CA ASP A 60 -3.59 1.44 8.22
C ASP A 60 -4.87 1.91 7.52
N SER A 61 -4.73 2.88 6.61
CA SER A 61 -5.85 3.46 5.87
C SER A 61 -5.36 4.01 4.54
N ASN A 62 -6.30 4.52 3.74
CA ASN A 62 -6.02 5.02 2.41
C ASN A 62 -6.94 6.21 2.09
N ASP A 63 -6.37 7.27 1.54
CA ASP A 63 -7.07 8.49 1.12
C ASP A 63 -7.08 8.61 -0.41
N ILE A 64 -7.56 9.71 -0.99
CA ILE A 64 -7.75 9.86 -2.45
C ILE A 64 -6.48 9.54 -3.27
N LEU A 65 -5.27 9.77 -2.74
CA LEU A 65 -4.00 9.53 -3.48
C LEU A 65 -2.89 8.78 -2.71
N ARG A 66 -3.10 8.38 -1.46
CA ARG A 66 -2.03 7.88 -0.59
C ARG A 66 -2.51 6.76 0.33
N TYR A 67 -1.61 5.83 0.65
CA TYR A 67 -1.73 4.93 1.78
C TYR A 67 -1.14 5.56 3.03
N HIS A 68 -1.88 5.55 4.13
CA HIS A 68 -1.33 5.84 5.46
C HIS A 68 -0.71 4.56 6.01
N VAL A 69 0.54 4.66 6.44
CA VAL A 69 1.31 3.51 6.89
C VAL A 69 1.96 3.77 8.24
N ASP A 70 2.02 2.73 9.05
CA ASP A 70 2.77 2.69 10.30
C ASP A 70 4.02 1.85 10.11
N TYR A 71 5.18 2.43 10.42
CA TYR A 71 6.48 1.76 10.35
C TYR A 71 6.82 1.13 11.69
N TYR A 72 7.27 -0.11 11.64
CA TYR A 72 7.62 -0.92 12.79
C TYR A 72 9.03 -1.49 12.67
N GLU A 73 9.66 -1.67 13.83
CA GLU A 73 10.84 -2.50 14.01
C GLU A 73 10.45 -3.72 14.84
N ILE A 74 10.90 -4.89 14.40
CA ILE A 74 10.81 -6.14 15.14
C ILE A 74 12.21 -6.63 15.43
N ASN A 75 12.43 -7.06 16.67
CA ASN A 75 13.59 -7.87 17.03
C ASN A 75 13.11 -9.29 17.33
N PHE A 76 13.89 -10.28 16.90
CA PHE A 76 13.57 -11.69 17.05
C PHE A 76 14.78 -12.51 17.49
N SER A 77 14.52 -13.62 18.17
CA SER A 77 15.56 -14.55 18.65
C SER A 77 16.14 -15.38 17.50
N LYS A 78 17.16 -16.20 17.80
CA LYS A 78 17.69 -17.18 16.84
C LYS A 78 16.62 -18.17 16.35
N ASP A 79 15.62 -18.43 17.19
CA ASP A 79 14.48 -19.30 16.89
C ASP A 79 13.33 -18.55 16.18
N LYS A 80 13.60 -17.35 15.63
CA LYS A 80 12.64 -16.49 14.93
C LYS A 80 11.42 -16.04 15.76
N LEU A 81 11.50 -16.16 17.09
CA LEU A 81 10.45 -15.70 17.98
C LEU A 81 10.57 -14.19 18.19
N ILE A 82 9.46 -13.47 18.06
CA ILE A 82 9.41 -12.02 18.26
C ILE A 82 9.68 -11.70 19.73
N THR A 83 10.79 -11.02 19.99
CA THR A 83 11.17 -10.59 21.35
C THR A 83 10.74 -9.15 21.62
N LYS A 84 10.64 -8.33 20.56
CA LYS A 84 10.22 -6.94 20.67
C LYS A 84 9.57 -6.46 19.38
N LEU A 85 8.41 -5.82 19.49
CA LEU A 85 7.73 -5.11 18.41
C LEU A 85 7.62 -3.63 18.82
N THR A 86 8.10 -2.71 17.98
CA THR A 86 8.12 -1.27 18.29
C THR A 86 7.64 -0.46 17.11
N LYS A 87 6.59 0.33 17.30
CA LYS A 87 6.16 1.35 16.33
C LYS A 87 7.18 2.50 16.34
N LYS A 88 7.73 2.82 15.17
CA LYS A 88 8.74 3.87 15.01
C LYS A 88 8.11 5.21 14.66
N LYS A 89 7.29 5.22 13.60
CA LYS A 89 6.65 6.41 13.06
C LYS A 89 5.46 6.04 12.19
N SER A 90 4.65 7.04 11.89
CA SER A 90 3.60 6.97 10.86
C SER A 90 4.01 7.83 9.67
N GLY A 91 3.50 7.51 8.49
CA GLY A 91 3.77 8.26 7.27
C GLY A 91 2.79 7.93 6.15
N THR A 92 3.09 8.42 4.95
CA THR A 92 2.26 8.19 3.77
C THR A 92 3.08 7.66 2.61
N LEU A 93 2.54 6.67 1.89
CA LEU A 93 3.07 6.16 0.63
C LEU A 93 2.13 6.54 -0.53
N SER A 94 2.70 6.86 -1.69
CA SER A 94 1.91 7.05 -2.93
C SER A 94 1.24 5.74 -3.35
N TYR A 95 0.07 5.78 -3.99
CA TYR A 95 -0.54 4.58 -4.58
C TYR A 95 0.36 3.88 -5.61
N LEU A 96 1.26 4.63 -6.23
CA LEU A 96 2.25 4.13 -7.18
C LEU A 96 3.50 3.58 -6.51
N PHE A 97 3.52 3.36 -5.19
CA PHE A 97 4.67 2.75 -4.54
C PHE A 97 4.92 1.38 -5.20
N GLN A 98 6.12 1.21 -5.78
CA GLN A 98 6.43 0.00 -6.54
C GLN A 98 6.47 -1.19 -5.58
N ARG A 99 5.42 -2.02 -5.64
CA ARG A 99 5.37 -3.33 -4.97
C ARG A 99 6.58 -4.21 -5.25
N GLN A 100 7.26 -4.01 -6.38
CA GLN A 100 8.45 -4.75 -6.76
C GLN A 100 9.61 -4.67 -5.74
N GLY A 101 9.61 -3.67 -4.84
CA GLY A 101 10.55 -3.59 -3.72
C GLY A 101 9.97 -4.01 -2.37
N HIS A 102 8.73 -4.48 -2.29
CA HIS A 102 8.03 -4.66 -1.02
C HIS A 102 7.28 -5.99 -1.03
N GLU A 103 7.91 -7.02 -0.50
CA GLU A 103 7.29 -8.33 -0.30
C GLU A 103 6.23 -8.23 0.82
N GLU A 104 5.02 -8.69 0.52
CA GLU A 104 3.90 -8.79 1.47
C GLU A 104 4.11 -9.98 2.39
N PHE A 105 3.83 -9.81 3.68
CA PHE A 105 3.90 -10.90 4.65
C PHE A 105 2.82 -10.78 5.73
N GLN A 106 2.69 -11.84 6.52
CA GLN A 106 1.72 -11.87 7.60
C GLN A 106 2.12 -10.89 8.72
N CYS A 107 1.25 -9.92 9.01
CA CYS A 107 1.47 -9.00 10.11
C CYS A 107 1.65 -9.73 11.44
N PRO A 108 2.71 -9.43 12.20
CA PRO A 108 2.89 -9.97 13.54
C PRO A 108 1.86 -9.36 14.49
N ARG A 109 1.28 -10.20 15.34
CA ARG A 109 0.19 -9.81 16.25
C ARG A 109 0.71 -9.63 17.66
N GLU A 110 1.58 -10.53 18.11
CA GLU A 110 1.99 -10.60 19.52
C GLU A 110 3.48 -10.94 19.70
N LEU A 111 3.99 -10.65 20.91
CA LEU A 111 5.33 -11.09 21.32
C LEU A 111 5.33 -12.61 21.53
N GLY A 112 6.43 -13.27 21.17
CA GLY A 112 6.55 -14.73 21.24
C GLY A 112 5.99 -15.48 20.02
N GLU A 113 5.37 -14.79 19.05
CA GLU A 113 5.01 -15.40 17.77
C GLU A 113 6.26 -15.64 16.91
N GLU A 114 6.23 -16.70 16.08
CA GLU A 114 7.25 -16.95 15.07
C GLU A 114 7.03 -16.06 13.85
N ILE A 115 8.10 -15.42 13.35
CA ILE A 115 8.04 -14.65 12.11
C ILE A 115 7.92 -15.61 10.92
N LYS A 116 6.79 -15.55 10.24
CA LYS A 116 6.57 -16.20 8.93
C LYS A 116 7.00 -15.25 7.82
N LEU A 117 8.19 -15.53 7.26
CA LEU A 117 8.75 -14.86 6.08
C LEU A 117 8.28 -15.60 4.82
#